data_AF-A0A6B2BXE3-F1
#
_entry.id   AF-A0A6B2BXE3-F1
#
_cell.length_a   1.000
_cell.length_b   1.000
_cell.length_c   1.000
_cell.angle_alpha   90.00
_cell.angle_beta   90.00
_cell.angle_gamma   90.00
#
_symmetry.space_group_name_H-M   'P 1'
#
loop_
_entity.id
_entity.type
_entity.pdbx_description
1 polymer ?
#
loop_
_entity_poly.entity_id
_entity_poly.type
_entity_poly.pdbx_seq_one_letter_code
_entity_poly.pdbx_strand_id
1 'polypeptide(L)' 'MSEKYTKGQTWGALKKAWKAYKIAKVQGDKQKMLEYANRIRTLQEELGLQKSKFPDLGLQ' A
#
# COMPACT_ATOMS: atom_id res chain seq x y z
N MET A 1 -13.26 -20.96 -8.65
CA MET A 1 -13.78 -20.30 -7.44
C MET A 1 -12.96 -19.03 -7.25
N SER A 2 -13.58 -17.86 -7.20
CA SER A 2 -12.89 -16.59 -6.98
C SER A 2 -12.34 -16.58 -5.56
N GLU A 3 -11.02 -16.74 -5.42
CA GLU A 3 -10.29 -16.68 -4.15
C GLU A 3 -10.41 -15.27 -3.59
N LYS A 4 -11.52 -14.99 -2.89
CA LYS A 4 -11.66 -13.78 -2.09
C LYS A 4 -10.62 -13.87 -0.97
N TYR A 5 -9.52 -13.15 -1.13
CA TYR A 5 -8.55 -12.97 -0.05
C TYR A 5 -9.30 -12.63 1.23
N THR A 6 -9.05 -13.40 2.28
CA THR A 6 -9.68 -13.12 3.57
C THR A 6 -9.21 -11.75 4.05
N LYS A 7 -10.07 -10.99 4.74
CA LYS A 7 -9.70 -9.66 5.26
C LYS A 7 -8.37 -9.69 6.04
N GLY A 8 -8.08 -10.78 6.74
CA GLY A 8 -6.81 -11.00 7.43
C GLY A 8 -5.57 -11.04 6.52
N GLN A 9 -5.67 -11.66 5.34
CA GLN A 9 -4.59 -11.66 4.34
C GLN A 9 -4.37 -10.25 3.77
N THR A 10 -5.44 -9.51 3.47
CA THR A 10 -5.36 -8.13 3.00
C THR A 10 -4.71 -7.22 4.04
N TRP A 11 -5.01 -7.39 5.33
CA TRP A 11 -4.31 -6.69 6.42
C TRP A 11 -2.82 -7.04 6.51
N GLY A 12 -2.46 -8.32 6.35
CA GLY A 12 -1.06 -8.75 6.31
C GLY A 12 -0.30 -8.13 5.13
N ALA A 13 -0.92 -8.12 3.95
CA ALA A 13 -0.39 -7.47 2.75
C ALA A 13 -0.24 -5.96 2.94
N LEU A 14 -1.21 -5.30 3.57
CA LEU A 14 -1.18 -3.87 3.86
C LEU A 14 0.02 -3.54 4.76
N LYS A 15 0.22 -4.29 5.84
CA LYS A 15 1.37 -4.11 6.76
C LYS A 15 2.71 -4.31 6.03
N LYS A 16 2.78 -5.29 5.13
CA LYS A 16 3.99 -5.54 4.31
C LYS A 16 4.25 -4.42 3.31
N ALA A 17 3.22 -3.92 2.63
CA ALA A 17 3.32 -2.81 1.68
C ALA A 17 3.80 -1.52 2.35
N TRP A 18 3.30 -1.22 3.55
CA TRP A 18 3.80 -0.10 4.37
C TRP A 18 5.28 -0.23 4.74
N LYS A 19 5.73 -1.42 5.12
CA LYS A 19 7.14 -1.67 5.41
C LYS A 19 8.00 -1.47 4.15
N ALA A 20 7.57 -1.98 3.00
CA ALA A 20 8.27 -1.81 1.74
C ALA A 20 8.34 -0.34 1.31
N TYR A 21 7.25 0.42 1.48
CA TYR A 21 7.22 1.86 1.25
C TYR A 21 8.26 2.61 2.09
N LYS A 22 8.34 2.32 3.39
CA LYS A 22 9.35 2.93 4.27
C LYS A 22 10.77 2.61 3.82
N ILE A 23 11.05 1.36 3.43
CA ILE A 23 12.36 0.95 2.92
C ILE A 23 12.69 1.71 1.62
N ALA A 24 11.75 1.77 0.67
CA ALA A 24 11.93 2.52 -0.57
C ALA A 24 12.17 4.02 -0.31
N LYS A 25 11.47 4.60 0.67
CA LYS A 25 11.67 5.99 1.10
C LYS A 25 13.08 6.22 1.65
N VAL A 26 13.58 5.31 2.50
CA VAL A 26 14.95 5.37 3.02
C VAL A 26 15.99 5.22 1.91
N GLN A 27 15.70 4.40 0.90
CA GLN A 27 16.57 4.22 -0.27
C GLN A 27 16.47 5.37 -1.28
N GLY A 28 15.54 6.32 -1.11
CA GLY A 28 15.29 7.40 -2.07
C GLY A 28 14.66 6.93 -3.39
N ASP A 29 14.13 5.71 -3.41
CA ASP A 29 13.67 5.03 -4.62
C ASP A 29 12.20 5.37 -4.92
N LYS A 30 11.99 6.55 -5.52
CA LYS A 30 10.66 7.14 -5.76
C LYS A 30 9.73 6.24 -6.59
N GLN A 31 10.27 5.48 -7.54
CA GLN A 31 9.47 4.57 -8.37
C GLN A 31 8.87 3.45 -7.52
N LYS A 32 9.66 2.82 -6.65
CA LYS A 32 9.18 1.82 -5.69
C LYS A 32 8.22 2.42 -4.67
N MET A 33 8.50 3.63 -4.18
CA MET A 33 7.58 4.34 -3.29
C MET A 33 6.19 4.50 -3.94
N LEU A 34 6.13 4.90 -5.22
CA LEU A 34 4.88 5.04 -5.97
C LEU A 34 4.14 3.71 -6.11
N GLU A 35 4.86 2.64 -6.46
CA GLU A 35 4.29 1.30 -6.60
C GLU A 35 3.68 0.81 -5.28
N TYR A 36 4.42 0.93 -4.17
CA TYR A 36 3.94 0.55 -2.86
C TYR A 36 2.80 1.44 -2.36
N ALA A 37 2.84 2.74 -2.62
CA ALA A 37 1.77 3.67 -2.28
C ALA A 37 0.46 3.34 -2.99
N ASN A 38 0.51 3.04 -4.29
CA ASN A 38 -0.67 2.57 -5.03
C ASN A 38 -1.21 1.26 -4.45
N ARG A 39 -0.33 0.31 -4.16
CA ARG A 39 -0.73 -0.97 -3.56
C ARG A 39 -1.37 -0.81 -2.18
N ILE A 40 -0.85 0.11 -1.36
CA ILE A 40 -1.46 0.48 -0.08
C ILE A 40 -2.88 1.02 -0.29
N ARG A 41 -3.08 1.96 -1.24
CA ARG A 41 -4.40 2.53 -1.52
C ARG A 41 -5.40 1.48 -2.00
N THR A 42 -4.98 0.54 -2.86
CA THR A 42 -5.81 -0.58 -3.29
C THR A 42 -6.20 -1.48 -2.12
N LEU A 43 -5.23 -1.89 -1.29
CA LEU A 43 -5.50 -2.74 -0.14
C LEU A 43 -6.39 -2.06 0.91
N GLN A 44 -6.25 -0.73 1.07
CA GLN A 44 -7.15 0.05 1.92
C GLN A 44 -8.58 0.08 1.36
N GLU A 45 -8.75 0.27 0.06
CA GLU A 45 -10.06 0.23 -0.60
C GLU A 45 -10.73 -1.15 -0.44
N GLU A 46 -9.99 -2.23 -0.63
CA GLU A 46 -10.49 -3.60 -0.42
C GLU A 46 -10.88 -3.88 1.05
N LEU A 47 -10.22 -3.21 1.99
CA LEU A 47 -10.55 -3.27 3.41
C LEU A 47 -11.68 -2.30 3.81
N GLY A 48 -12.16 -1.45 2.91
CA GLY A 48 -13.12 -0.39 3.21
C GLY A 48 -12.54 0.75 4.04
N LEU A 49 -11.22 0.92 4.03
CA LEU A 49 -10.49 1.97 4.73
C LEU A 49 -10.30 3.19 3.82
N GLN A 50 -10.17 4.36 4.44
CA GLN A 50 -9.81 5.57 3.73
C GLN A 50 -8.40 5.45 3.12
N LYS A 51 -8.26 5.81 1.84
CA LYS A 51 -6.97 5.84 1.14
C LYS A 51 -6.01 6.81 1.83
N SER A 52 -4.79 6.34 2.08
CA SER A 52 -3.73 7.16 2.65
C SER A 52 -3.20 8.14 1.61
N LYS A 53 -2.83 9.33 2.08
CA LYS A 53 -2.22 10.37 1.26
C LYS A 53 -0.70 10.20 1.29
N PHE A 54 -0.09 10.32 0.12
CA PHE A 54 1.36 10.33 -0.04
C PHE A 54 1.76 11.63 -0.72
N PRO A 55 1.83 12.76 0.03
CA PRO A 55 2.17 14.08 -0.53
C PRO A 55 3.56 14.11 -1.16
N ASP A 56 4.50 13.33 -0.62
CA ASP A 56 5.85 13.08 -1.16
C ASP A 56 5.83 12.55 -2.61
N LEU A 57 4.71 11.97 -3.04
CA LEU A 57 4.51 11.36 -4.35
C LEU A 57 3.42 12.05 -5.19
N GLY A 58 2.84 13.14 -4.69
CA GLY A 58 1.70 13.80 -5.33
C GLY A 58 0.39 12.99 -5.29
N LEU A 59 0.27 11.99 -4.41
CA LEU A 59 -0.96 11.21 -4.25
C LEU A 59 -1.80 11.78 -3.10
N GLN A 60 -2.95 12.38 -3.41
CA GLN A 60 -3.90 12.94 -2.44
C GLN A 60 -5.14 12.06 -2.20
#